data_AF-A0A1Z7ZTI8-F1
#
_entry.id   AF-A0A1Z7ZTI8-F1
#
_cell.length_a   1.000
_cell.length_b   1.000
_cell.length_c   1.000
_cell.angle_alpha   90.00
_cell.angle_beta   90.00
_cell.angle_gamma   90.00
#
_symmetry.space_group_name_H-M   'P 1'
#
loop_
_entity.id
_entity.type
_entity.pdbx_description
1 polymer ?
#
loop_
_entity_poly.entity_id
_entity_poly.type
_entity_poly.pdbx_seq_one_letter_code
_entity_poly.pdbx_strand_id
1 'polypeptide(L)'
;MDKVGHAGSRTETYRLNDSFNKGSVIICKPHRPNGQASEIVPADFAIGLEDKLKAHRLELLSTVGEIEEYELIGSETPQRREHIQELYNQARDHYSKTLGRIRALESLISHC
;
A
#
# COMPACT_ATOMS: atom_id res chain seq x y z
N MET A 1 15.11 10.61 -32.45
CA MET A 1 14.20 9.50 -32.09
C MET A 1 14.62 8.40 -33.03
N ASP A 2 15.44 7.48 -32.55
CA ASP A 2 16.18 6.57 -33.43
C ASP A 2 15.96 5.17 -32.87
N LYS A 3 15.05 4.43 -33.52
CA LYS A 3 14.82 3.02 -33.21
C LYS A 3 15.79 2.18 -34.03
N VAL A 4 16.70 1.51 -33.33
CA VAL A 4 17.41 0.34 -33.84
C VAL A 4 17.19 -0.78 -32.82
N GLY A 5 16.65 -1.92 -33.25
CA GLY A 5 16.62 -3.11 -32.42
C GLY A 5 15.56 -4.12 -32.82
N HIS A 6 16.02 -5.27 -33.29
CA HIS A 6 15.28 -6.39 -33.86
C HIS A 6 14.77 -7.37 -32.78
N ALA A 7 13.95 -8.32 -33.23
CA ALA A 7 13.19 -9.31 -32.46
C ALA A 7 14.00 -10.17 -31.47
N GLY A 8 13.40 -10.43 -30.29
CA GLY A 8 13.56 -11.70 -29.57
C GLY A 8 14.55 -11.76 -28.41
N SER A 9 14.30 -11.05 -27.30
CA SER A 9 14.60 -11.49 -25.92
C SER A 9 14.15 -10.39 -24.94
N ARG A 10 13.18 -10.67 -24.05
CA ARG A 10 12.63 -9.68 -23.09
C ARG A 10 13.54 -9.49 -21.88
N THR A 11 14.81 -9.15 -22.12
CA THR A 11 15.68 -8.60 -21.08
C THR A 11 15.72 -7.10 -21.29
N GLU A 12 14.63 -6.42 -20.94
CA GLU A 12 14.63 -4.95 -20.95
C GLU A 12 15.52 -4.47 -19.82
N THR A 13 16.77 -4.14 -20.17
CA THR A 13 17.71 -3.49 -19.27
C THR A 13 17.45 -1.99 -19.32
N TYR A 14 17.02 -1.44 -18.19
CA TYR A 14 16.86 0.01 -18.06
C TYR A 14 18.25 0.67 -18.07
N ARG A 15 18.48 1.55 -19.05
CA ARG A 15 19.67 2.41 -19.10
C ARG A 15 19.27 3.82 -18.64
N LEU A 16 20.03 4.39 -17.71
CA LEU A 16 19.87 5.79 -17.34
C LEU A 16 20.15 6.67 -18.57
N ASN A 17 19.34 7.71 -18.78
CA ASN A 17 19.58 8.66 -19.85
C ASN A 17 20.72 9.62 -19.47
N ASP A 18 21.29 10.29 -20.46
CA ASP A 18 22.39 11.24 -20.24
C ASP A 18 21.94 12.51 -19.50
N SER A 19 20.62 12.68 -19.32
CA SER A 19 20.01 13.74 -18.50
C SER A 19 19.92 13.38 -17.02
N PHE A 20 20.31 12.16 -16.63
CA PHE A 20 20.31 11.74 -15.24
C PHE A 20 21.42 12.44 -14.46
N ASN A 21 21.03 13.40 -13.62
CA ASN A 21 21.94 14.07 -12.72
C ASN A 21 22.09 13.27 -11.41
N LYS A 22 23.25 12.64 -11.21
CA LYS A 22 23.57 11.92 -9.96
C LYS A 22 23.53 12.82 -8.71
N GLY A 23 23.75 14.13 -8.89
CA GLY A 23 23.72 15.12 -7.81
C GLY A 23 22.31 15.48 -7.32
N SER A 24 21.25 15.10 -8.03
CA SER A 24 19.86 15.27 -7.56
C SER A 24 19.31 14.04 -6.83
N VAL A 25 20.15 13.02 -6.59
CA VAL A 25 19.75 11.84 -5.82
C VAL A 25 19.76 12.19 -4.34
N ILE A 26 18.58 12.39 -3.78
CA ILE A 26 18.42 12.51 -2.32
C ILE A 26 18.48 11.09 -1.75
N ILE A 27 19.62 10.75 -1.14
CA ILE A 27 19.74 9.52 -0.34
C ILE A 27 19.00 9.79 0.97
N CYS A 28 17.72 9.43 1.02
CA CYS A 28 16.95 9.44 2.26
C CYS A 28 17.60 8.50 3.28
N LYS A 29 17.53 8.87 4.58
CA LYS A 29 17.94 7.96 5.66
C LYS A 29 17.15 6.64 5.50
N PRO A 30 17.80 5.47 5.61
CA PRO A 30 17.10 4.20 5.57
C PRO A 30 15.99 4.23 6.63
N HIS A 31 14.77 3.87 6.25
CA HIS A 31 13.60 3.87 7.15
C HIS A 31 13.67 2.79 8.24
N ARG A 32 14.75 2.00 8.28
CA ARG A 32 14.92 0.92 9.23
C ARG A 32 16.23 1.11 10.00
N PRO A 33 16.18 1.47 11.29
CA PRO A 33 17.33 1.24 12.14
C PRO A 33 17.56 -0.26 12.20
N ASN A 34 18.79 -0.68 11.91
CA ASN A 34 19.25 -2.06 12.08
C ASN A 34 19.39 -2.33 13.58
N GLY A 35 18.29 -2.72 14.23
CA GLY A 35 18.27 -3.13 15.64
C GLY A 35 18.04 -4.63 15.73
N GLN A 36 19.11 -5.40 15.88
CA GLN A 36 19.05 -6.69 16.55
C GLN A 36 19.10 -6.43 18.05
N ALA A 37 17.96 -6.59 18.72
CA ALA A 37 17.88 -6.93 20.14
C ALA A 37 16.53 -7.60 20.35
N SER A 38 16.54 -8.92 20.53
CA SER A 38 15.39 -9.68 21.01
C SER A 38 15.22 -9.32 22.48
N GLU A 39 14.36 -8.34 22.75
CA GLU A 39 13.84 -8.10 24.09
C GLU A 39 12.52 -8.85 24.21
N ILE A 40 12.39 -9.60 25.31
CA ILE A 40 11.22 -10.36 25.70
C ILE A 40 10.01 -9.43 25.63
N VAL A 41 9.19 -9.61 24.60
CA VAL A 41 7.99 -8.81 24.38
C VAL A 41 7.06 -9.03 25.57
N PRO A 42 6.74 -8.01 26.39
CA PRO A 42 5.78 -8.17 27.48
C PRO A 42 4.46 -8.65 26.89
N ALA A 43 3.80 -9.64 27.52
CA ALA A 43 2.54 -10.22 27.04
C ALA A 43 1.49 -9.14 26.69
N ASP A 44 1.50 -8.02 27.41
CA ASP A 44 0.62 -6.86 27.19
C ASP A 44 0.83 -6.19 25.82
N PHE A 45 2.05 -6.20 25.29
CA PHE A 45 2.34 -5.64 23.96
C PHE A 45 1.78 -6.52 22.85
N ALA A 46 1.94 -7.84 22.95
CA ALA A 46 1.39 -8.78 21.99
C ALA A 46 -0.16 -8.70 21.94
N ILE A 47 -0.81 -8.65 23.11
CA ILE A 47 -2.27 -8.47 23.21
C ILE A 47 -2.71 -7.16 22.55
N GLY A 48 -2.02 -6.05 22.81
CA GLY A 48 -2.32 -4.76 22.18
C GLY A 48 -2.19 -4.77 20.65
N LEU A 49 -1.21 -5.51 20.10
CA LEU A 49 -1.06 -5.67 18.66
C LEU A 49 -2.20 -6.51 18.05
N GLU A 50 -2.61 -7.59 18.71
CA GLU A 50 -3.73 -8.43 18.26
C GLU A 50 -5.05 -7.67 18.24
N ASP A 51 -5.32 -6.86 19.25
CA ASP A 51 -6.56 -6.06 19.30
C ASP A 51 -6.55 -4.98 18.23
N LYS A 52 -5.40 -4.35 17.98
CA LYS A 52 -5.24 -3.42 16.86
C LYS A 52 -5.42 -4.10 15.50
N LEU A 53 -4.93 -5.34 15.36
CA LEU A 53 -5.11 -6.14 14.15
C LEU A 53 -6.59 -6.48 13.92
N LYS A 54 -7.34 -6.88 14.96
CA LYS A 54 -8.78 -7.13 14.88
C LYS A 54 -9.54 -5.87 14.45
N ALA A 55 -9.21 -4.71 15.03
CA ALA A 55 -9.85 -3.45 14.68
C ALA A 55 -9.63 -3.09 13.20
N HIS A 56 -8.40 -3.18 12.69
CA HIS A 56 -8.13 -2.91 11.28
C HIS A 56 -8.76 -3.92 10.33
N ARG A 57 -8.90 -5.19 10.71
CA ARG A 57 -9.65 -6.18 9.92
C ARG A 57 -11.12 -5.82 9.80
N LEU A 58 -11.75 -5.38 10.90
CA LEU A 58 -13.14 -4.91 10.88
C LEU A 58 -13.30 -3.66 9.99
N GLU A 59 -12.39 -2.69 10.13
CA GLU A 59 -12.34 -1.47 9.31
C GLU A 59 -12.20 -1.79 7.82
N LEU A 60 -11.36 -2.77 7.47
CA LEU A 60 -11.19 -3.22 6.09
C LEU A 60 -12.49 -3.79 5.51
N LEU A 61 -13.20 -4.63 6.27
CA LEU A 61 -14.50 -5.20 5.85
C LEU A 61 -15.56 -4.12 5.65
N SER A 62 -15.63 -3.13 6.53
CA SER A 62 -16.53 -1.98 6.35
C SER A 62 -16.20 -1.22 5.05
N THR A 63 -14.91 -0.98 4.80
CA THR A 63 -14.46 -0.28 3.59
C THR A 63 -14.79 -1.07 2.31
N VAL A 64 -14.73 -2.40 2.35
CA VAL A 64 -15.17 -3.24 1.21
C VAL A 64 -16.65 -3.03 0.92
N GLY A 65 -17.50 -3.01 1.95
CA GLY A 65 -18.93 -2.75 1.77
C GLY A 65 -19.20 -1.34 1.20
N GLU A 66 -18.46 -0.32 1.64
CA GLU A 66 -18.55 1.02 1.05
C GLU A 66 -18.18 1.02 -0.44
N ILE A 67 -17.09 0.34 -0.81
CA ILE A 67 -16.65 0.22 -2.21
C ILE A 67 -17.74 -0.45 -3.06
N GLU A 68 -18.29 -1.57 -2.60
CA GLU A 68 -19.35 -2.31 -3.31
C GLU A 68 -20.61 -1.45 -3.50
N GLU A 69 -21.02 -0.72 -2.46
CA GLU A 69 -22.19 0.16 -2.52
C GLU A 69 -21.95 1.34 -3.49
N TYR A 70 -20.76 1.94 -3.48
CA TYR A 70 -20.42 3.01 -4.43
C TYR A 70 -20.41 2.52 -5.88
N GLU A 71 -19.96 1.29 -6.14
CA GLU A 71 -20.02 0.70 -7.49
C GLU A 71 -21.48 0.51 -7.95
N LEU A 72 -22.34 0.00 -7.07
CA LEU A 72 -23.76 -0.19 -7.37
C LEU A 72 -24.46 1.15 -7.63
N ILE A 73 -24.40 2.10 -6.70
CA ILE A 73 -25.07 3.39 -6.82
C ILE A 73 -24.50 4.18 -8.01
N GLY A 74 -23.19 4.09 -8.26
CA GLY A 74 -22.53 4.72 -9.40
C GLY A 74 -23.03 4.21 -10.75
N SER A 75 -23.48 2.95 -10.80
CA SER A 75 -24.11 2.37 -11.98
C SER A 75 -25.57 2.82 -12.16
N GLU A 76 -26.30 3.03 -11.06
CA GLU A 76 -27.72 3.39 -11.06
C GLU A 76 -27.98 4.89 -11.23
N THR A 77 -27.05 5.75 -10.81
CA THR A 77 -27.22 7.22 -10.81
C THR A 77 -26.13 7.94 -11.61
N PRO A 78 -26.23 7.98 -12.96
CA PRO A 78 -25.23 8.62 -13.83
C PRO A 78 -25.04 10.12 -13.56
N GLN A 79 -26.07 10.81 -13.06
CA GLN A 79 -26.06 12.26 -12.84
C GLN A 79 -25.13 12.69 -11.70
N ARG A 80 -24.80 11.78 -10.77
CA ARG A 80 -23.90 12.05 -9.62
C ARG A 80 -22.60 11.27 -9.69
N ARG A 81 -22.26 10.75 -10.88
CA ARG A 81 -21.15 9.83 -11.09
C ARG A 81 -19.81 10.40 -10.63
N GLU A 82 -19.53 11.68 -10.87
CA GLU A 82 -18.27 12.31 -10.44
C GLU A 82 -18.09 12.26 -8.92
N HIS A 83 -19.13 12.66 -8.16
CA HIS A 83 -19.08 12.64 -6.70
C HIS A 83 -18.96 11.21 -6.15
N ILE A 84 -19.71 10.26 -6.71
CA ILE A 84 -19.63 8.84 -6.30
C ILE A 84 -18.22 8.28 -6.62
N GLN A 85 -17.64 8.66 -7.76
CA GLN A 85 -16.30 8.24 -8.15
C GLN A 85 -15.23 8.77 -7.18
N GLU A 86 -15.38 9.99 -6.67
CA GLU A 86 -14.49 10.53 -5.64
C GLU A 86 -14.55 9.72 -4.35
N LEU A 87 -15.77 9.42 -3.85
CA LEU A 87 -15.96 8.60 -2.64
C LEU A 87 -15.41 7.19 -2.82
N TYR A 88 -15.65 6.57 -3.98
CA TYR A 88 -15.08 5.28 -4.34
C TYR A 88 -13.54 5.29 -4.31
N ASN A 89 -12.93 6.31 -4.90
CA ASN A 89 -11.47 6.45 -4.91
C ASN A 89 -10.92 6.60 -3.49
N GLN A 90 -11.58 7.38 -2.64
CA GLN A 90 -11.21 7.52 -1.22
C GLN A 90 -11.32 6.19 -0.47
N ALA A 91 -12.40 5.43 -0.68
CA ALA A 91 -12.59 4.12 -0.07
C ALA A 91 -11.52 3.13 -0.53
N ARG A 92 -11.13 3.13 -1.81
CA ARG A 92 -10.03 2.30 -2.33
C ARG A 92 -8.65 2.66 -1.76
N ASP A 93 -8.38 3.94 -1.63
CA ASP A 93 -7.16 4.43 -0.97
C ASP A 93 -7.13 4.00 0.50
N HIS A 94 -8.29 4.10 1.17
CA HIS A 94 -8.44 3.66 2.55
C HIS A 94 -8.20 2.16 2.69
N TYR A 95 -8.83 1.33 1.85
CA TYR A 95 -8.63 -0.11 1.78
C TYR A 95 -7.14 -0.47 1.66
N SER A 96 -6.44 0.18 0.71
CA SER A 96 -5.02 -0.10 0.45
C SER A 96 -4.14 0.25 1.65
N LYS A 97 -4.40 1.38 2.31
CA LYS A 97 -3.68 1.81 3.52
C LYS A 97 -3.94 0.84 4.68
N THR A 98 -5.19 0.47 4.91
CA THR A 98 -5.59 -0.43 6.00
C THR A 98 -5.03 -1.83 5.80
N LEU A 99 -5.03 -2.35 4.57
CA LEU A 99 -4.36 -3.61 4.23
C LEU A 99 -2.86 -3.56 4.51
N GLY A 100 -2.19 -2.44 4.20
CA GLY A 100 -0.79 -2.22 4.55
C GLY A 100 -0.55 -2.25 6.06
N ARG A 101 -1.42 -1.62 6.85
CA ARG A 101 -1.38 -1.65 8.33
C ARG A 101 -1.53 -3.08 8.87
N ILE A 102 -2.49 -3.84 8.35
CA ILE A 102 -2.70 -5.25 8.72
C ILE A 102 -1.43 -6.07 8.48
N ARG A 103 -0.84 -5.99 7.27
CA ARG A 103 0.38 -6.72 6.93
C ARG A 103 1.56 -6.37 7.84
N ALA A 104 1.70 -5.08 8.19
CA ALA A 104 2.74 -4.64 9.10
C ALA A 104 2.56 -5.23 10.50
N LEU A 105 1.33 -5.27 11.01
CA LEU A 105 1.02 -5.88 12.31
C LEU A 105 1.20 -7.39 12.29
N GLU A 106 0.71 -8.09 11.26
CA GLU A 106 0.89 -9.53 11.10
C GLU A 106 2.38 -9.92 11.04
N SER A 107 3.17 -9.15 10.29
CA SER A 107 4.62 -9.35 10.23
C SER A 107 5.27 -9.12 11.59
N LEU A 108 4.89 -8.06 12.32
CA LEU A 108 5.43 -7.77 13.63
C LEU A 108 5.08 -8.86 14.65
N ILE A 109 3.81 -9.28 14.71
CA ILE A 109 3.34 -10.35 15.61
C ILE A 109 4.03 -11.68 15.29
N SER A 110 4.24 -12.02 14.02
CA SER A 110 4.92 -13.26 13.62
C SER A 110 6.42 -13.26 13.97
N HIS A 111 6.98 -12.10 14.31
CA HIS A 111 8.38 -11.93 14.72
C HIS A 111 8.54 -11.56 16.21
N CYS A 112 7.44 -11.51 16.98
CA CYS A 112 7.44 -11.44 18.44
C CYS A 112 7.52 -12.86 19.02
#